data_AF-A0AAW3PKY6-F1
#
_entry.id   AF-A0AAW3PKY6-F1
#
_cell.length_a   1.000
_cell.length_b   1.000
_cell.length_c   1.000
_cell.angle_alpha   90.00
_cell.angle_beta   90.00
_cell.angle_gamma   90.00
#
_symmetry.space_group_name_H-M   'P 1'
#
loop_
_entity.id
_entity.type
_entity.pdbx_description
1 polymer ?
#
loop_
_entity_poly.entity_id
_entity_poly.type
_entity_poly.pdbx_seq_one_letter_code
_entity_poly.pdbx_strand_id
1 'polypeptide(L)'
;MNFRHPRFLRPALGIACVAAVAALAGCNGDACFGVDVCFNSDNTQTVALSGTAATGAALASASVTVSCTQGSATTLTDGGGNYRVTVNAVLPCVITVASGGASLHSLAYAGGTFNTTPETELMLVYLAAQLGTNTAGLIGNFQGNAHVQQVMGNANTVQAAQSAVVTNLQQRYSVTLSTPAFLTTPFVVGQPGVDSDLDALAKAGAIDSNGMPDPAAISLLAQAGAGHPL
;
A
#
# COMPACT_ATOMS: atom_id res chain seq x y z
N MET A 1 13.00 77.75 65.56
CA MET A 1 11.69 77.11 65.84
C MET A 1 11.68 75.78 65.09
N ASN A 2 12.10 74.68 65.73
CA ASN A 2 11.24 73.61 66.31
C ASN A 2 10.37 72.91 65.23
N PHE A 3 10.46 71.61 64.90
CA PHE A 3 10.57 70.39 65.73
C PHE A 3 11.18 69.19 64.97
N ARG A 4 11.73 68.23 65.72
CA ARG A 4 11.97 66.82 65.34
C ARG A 4 10.69 65.98 65.48
N HIS A 5 10.42 65.02 64.59
CA HIS A 5 10.33 63.56 64.90
C HIS A 5 9.85 62.68 63.70
N PRO A 6 10.22 61.37 63.68
CA PRO A 6 10.03 60.41 62.58
C PRO A 6 8.84 59.44 62.82
N ARG A 7 8.52 58.56 61.83
CA ARG A 7 7.77 57.26 61.89
C ARG A 7 7.21 56.94 60.49
N PHE A 8 6.93 55.72 60.03
CA PHE A 8 7.34 54.32 60.26
C PHE A 8 6.54 53.52 59.19
N LEU A 9 7.13 52.44 58.66
CA LEU A 9 6.48 51.24 58.07
C LEU A 9 5.70 51.26 56.71
N ARG A 10 6.12 50.30 55.87
CA ARG A 10 5.58 49.65 54.64
C ARG A 10 4.13 49.13 54.74
N PRO A 11 3.54 48.34 53.79
CA PRO A 11 3.65 48.20 52.31
C PRO A 11 2.24 48.21 51.62
N ALA A 12 2.14 48.10 50.29
CA ALA A 12 1.14 47.24 49.63
C ALA A 12 1.34 47.19 48.10
N LEU A 13 1.33 45.96 47.58
CA LEU A 13 1.30 45.58 46.17
C LEU A 13 -0.01 45.99 45.48
N GLY A 14 0.09 46.27 44.18
CA GLY A 14 -1.01 46.17 43.22
C GLY A 14 -0.78 47.08 42.01
N ILE A 15 -1.10 46.76 40.76
CA ILE A 15 -1.79 45.63 40.12
C ILE A 15 -1.28 45.64 38.66
N ALA A 16 -1.23 44.45 38.06
CA ALA A 16 -0.71 44.17 36.72
C ALA A 16 -1.47 44.87 35.58
N CYS A 17 -0.72 45.28 34.55
CA CYS A 17 -1.22 45.61 33.21
C CYS A 17 -0.54 44.68 32.20
N VAL A 18 -1.28 43.77 31.58
CA VAL A 18 -0.90 43.17 30.29
C VAL A 18 -2.18 42.98 29.47
N ALA A 19 -2.43 43.90 28.55
CA ALA A 19 -3.39 43.70 27.47
C ALA A 19 -2.62 43.07 26.29
N ALA A 20 -2.82 41.77 26.07
CA ALA A 20 -2.32 41.08 24.88
C ALA A 20 -3.44 41.01 23.84
N VAL A 21 -3.27 41.74 22.74
CA VAL A 21 -4.13 41.71 21.56
C VAL A 21 -3.84 40.43 20.78
N ALA A 22 -4.82 39.52 20.71
CA ALA A 22 -4.75 38.34 19.87
C ALA A 22 -5.14 38.72 18.43
N ALA A 23 -4.16 38.72 17.52
CA ALA A 23 -4.44 38.66 16.10
C ALA A 23 -4.65 37.19 15.70
N LEU A 24 -5.91 36.80 15.45
CA LEU A 24 -6.24 35.55 14.80
C LEU A 24 -5.78 35.61 13.33
N ALA A 25 -4.60 35.07 13.04
CA ALA A 25 -4.29 34.61 11.70
C ALA A 25 -4.94 33.23 11.54
N GLY A 26 -6.04 33.18 10.79
CA GLY A 26 -6.61 31.92 10.32
C GLY A 26 -5.62 31.26 9.38
N CYS A 27 -5.13 30.08 9.77
CA CYS A 27 -4.54 29.11 8.86
C CYS A 27 -5.33 27.81 9.05
N ASN A 28 -5.70 27.20 7.94
CA ASN A 28 -6.52 26.00 7.85
C ASN A 28 -6.04 24.92 8.82
N GLY A 29 -6.99 24.29 9.53
CA GLY A 29 -6.72 23.44 10.68
C GLY A 29 -5.99 22.16 10.34
N ASP A 30 -4.67 22.17 10.50
CA ASP A 30 -3.85 20.98 10.71
C ASP A 30 -3.60 20.82 12.22
N ALA A 31 -4.13 19.76 12.81
CA ALA A 31 -3.91 19.44 14.22
C ALA A 31 -2.76 18.42 14.33
N CYS A 32 -1.55 18.90 14.59
CA CYS A 32 -0.39 18.05 14.83
C CYS A 32 -0.31 17.66 16.31
N PHE A 33 -0.61 16.40 16.63
CA PHE A 33 -0.29 15.81 17.93
C PHE A 33 0.97 14.94 17.78
N GLY A 34 1.87 15.04 18.77
CA GLY A 34 3.25 14.55 18.78
C GLY A 34 3.57 13.23 18.05
N VAL A 35 4.79 13.22 17.48
CA VAL A 35 5.48 12.22 16.63
C VAL A 35 4.96 12.08 15.19
N ASP A 36 5.34 13.06 14.37
CA ASP A 36 5.56 12.98 12.90
C ASP A 36 4.43 12.40 12.02
N VAL A 37 3.16 12.68 12.33
CA VAL A 37 2.07 12.43 11.38
C VAL A 37 1.07 13.58 11.40
N CYS A 38 0.95 14.28 10.26
CA CYS A 38 -0.08 15.30 10.05
C CYS A 38 -1.27 14.64 9.35
N PHE A 39 -2.43 14.60 10.01
CA PHE A 39 -3.68 14.16 9.41
C PHE A 39 -4.47 15.37 8.92
N ASN A 40 -4.95 15.35 7.68
CA ASN A 40 -5.97 16.30 7.22
C ASN A 40 -7.31 15.97 7.91
N SER A 41 -8.24 16.92 7.92
CA SER A 41 -9.65 16.81 8.36
C SER A 41 -10.38 15.55 7.88
N ASP A 42 -9.91 14.94 6.79
CA ASP A 42 -10.45 13.72 6.18
C ASP A 42 -9.81 12.40 6.71
N ASN A 43 -8.91 12.46 7.70
CA ASN A 43 -8.18 11.31 8.27
C ASN A 43 -7.27 10.57 7.26
N THR A 44 -6.96 11.19 6.12
CA THR A 44 -6.00 10.69 5.13
C THR A 44 -4.56 11.08 5.49
N GLN A 45 -3.59 10.25 5.10
CA GLN A 45 -2.16 10.53 5.21
C GLN A 45 -1.49 10.55 3.82
N THR A 46 -0.39 11.28 3.68
CA THR A 46 0.41 11.24 2.44
C THR A 46 1.19 9.93 2.37
N VAL A 47 0.86 9.09 1.39
CA VAL A 47 1.48 7.79 1.14
C VAL A 47 2.27 7.84 -0.17
N ALA A 48 3.56 7.51 -0.11
CA ALA A 48 4.38 7.30 -1.29
C ALA A 48 4.39 5.81 -1.66
N LEU A 49 4.07 5.51 -2.93
CA LEU A 49 4.06 4.17 -3.49
C LEU A 49 4.98 4.11 -4.71
N SER A 50 5.69 3.00 -4.83
CA SER A 50 6.50 2.67 -5.99
C SER A 50 6.38 1.19 -6.34
N GLY A 51 6.80 0.80 -7.52
CA GLY A 51 6.83 -0.61 -7.90
C GLY A 51 7.28 -0.81 -9.34
N THR A 52 7.46 -2.07 -9.70
CA THR A 52 7.73 -2.49 -11.07
C THR A 52 6.54 -3.32 -11.56
N ALA A 53 6.02 -2.97 -12.74
CA ALA A 53 4.99 -3.72 -13.43
C ALA A 53 5.61 -4.54 -14.56
N ALA A 54 5.54 -5.87 -14.46
CA ALA A 54 6.18 -6.77 -15.41
C ALA A 54 5.51 -8.14 -15.45
N THR A 55 5.60 -8.80 -16.62
CA THR A 55 5.13 -10.17 -16.87
C THR A 55 6.28 -11.08 -17.33
N GLY A 56 7.51 -10.81 -16.88
CA GLY A 56 8.76 -11.27 -17.50
C GLY A 56 9.30 -10.30 -18.56
N ALA A 57 8.47 -9.35 -18.99
CA ALA A 57 8.89 -8.15 -19.71
C ALA A 57 8.27 -6.92 -19.04
N ALA A 58 8.97 -5.78 -19.14
CA ALA A 58 8.48 -4.52 -18.61
C ALA A 58 7.17 -4.11 -19.30
N LEU A 59 6.15 -3.80 -18.50
CA LEU A 59 4.93 -3.19 -19.00
C LEU A 59 5.18 -1.69 -19.15
N ALA A 60 5.74 -1.25 -20.29
CA ALA A 60 6.06 0.14 -20.55
C ALA A 60 4.82 0.98 -20.92
N SER A 61 4.75 2.22 -20.44
CA SER A 61 3.63 3.15 -20.69
C SER A 61 2.26 2.57 -20.32
N ALA A 62 2.22 1.67 -19.34
CA ALA A 62 1.02 1.06 -18.82
C ALA A 62 0.33 2.02 -17.83
N SER A 63 -0.99 2.03 -17.84
CA SER A 63 -1.79 2.85 -16.93
C SER A 63 -1.81 2.22 -15.55
N VAL A 64 -1.31 2.94 -14.54
CA VAL A 64 -1.35 2.52 -13.14
C VAL A 64 -2.42 3.31 -12.42
N THR A 65 -3.38 2.61 -11.81
CA THR A 65 -4.41 3.20 -10.94
C THR A 65 -4.24 2.65 -9.54
N VAL A 66 -4.10 3.55 -8.58
CA VAL A 66 -4.07 3.21 -7.15
C VAL A 66 -5.40 3.65 -6.54
N SER A 67 -6.15 2.69 -6.00
CA SER A 67 -7.44 2.90 -5.35
C SER A 67 -7.36 2.43 -3.92
N CYS A 68 -7.36 3.37 -2.98
CA CYS A 68 -7.25 3.09 -1.56
C CYS A 68 -8.63 3.02 -0.89
N THR A 69 -8.68 2.59 0.38
CA THR A 69 -9.90 2.65 1.21
C THR A 69 -10.52 4.04 1.13
N GLN A 70 -9.66 5.06 1.18
CA GLN A 70 -10.00 6.43 0.82
C GLN A 70 -8.83 7.04 0.06
N GLY A 71 -9.11 7.83 -0.99
CA GLY A 71 -8.10 8.42 -1.86
C GLY A 71 -7.73 7.52 -3.04
N SER A 72 -7.34 8.15 -4.14
CA SER A 72 -6.87 7.46 -5.34
C SER A 72 -5.88 8.33 -6.11
N ALA A 73 -5.07 7.68 -6.94
CA ALA A 73 -4.14 8.35 -7.83
C ALA A 73 -3.92 7.53 -9.09
N THR A 74 -3.45 8.17 -10.15
CA THR A 74 -3.05 7.51 -11.40
C THR A 74 -1.67 7.96 -11.83
N THR A 75 -0.94 7.08 -12.50
CA THR A 75 0.37 7.37 -13.09
C THR A 75 0.62 6.43 -14.27
N LEU A 76 1.76 6.59 -14.93
CA LEU A 76 2.23 5.67 -15.97
C LEU A 76 3.50 4.98 -15.52
N THR A 77 3.71 3.77 -16.02
CA THR A 77 5.02 3.12 -15.95
C THR A 77 6.00 3.73 -16.94
N ASP A 78 7.27 3.78 -16.56
CA ASP A 78 8.37 4.14 -17.48
C ASP A 78 8.73 2.99 -18.44
N GLY A 79 9.75 3.20 -19.29
CA GLY A 79 10.21 2.19 -20.24
C GLY A 79 10.76 0.90 -19.60
N GLY A 80 11.12 0.93 -18.32
CA GLY A 80 11.53 -0.22 -17.52
C GLY A 80 10.39 -0.83 -16.71
N GLY A 81 9.15 -0.35 -16.86
CA GLY A 81 7.99 -0.82 -16.12
C GLY A 81 7.87 -0.22 -14.71
N ASN A 82 8.74 0.72 -14.32
CA ASN A 82 8.70 1.29 -12.97
C ASN A 82 7.61 2.35 -12.88
N TYR A 83 6.93 2.42 -11.74
CA TYR A 83 6.03 3.52 -11.40
C TYR A 83 6.33 4.09 -10.03
N ARG A 84 5.98 5.36 -9.85
CA ARG A 84 5.98 6.07 -8.57
C ARG A 84 4.78 6.99 -8.52
N VAL A 85 4.14 7.05 -7.37
CA VAL A 85 2.98 7.92 -7.12
C VAL A 85 2.91 8.29 -5.65
N THR A 86 2.47 9.52 -5.37
CA THR A 86 2.14 9.98 -4.03
C THR A 86 0.66 10.27 -3.98
N VAL A 87 -0.01 9.79 -2.94
CA VAL A 87 -1.46 9.92 -2.78
C VAL A 87 -1.79 10.27 -1.33
N ASN A 88 -2.75 11.17 -1.11
CA ASN A 88 -3.34 11.36 0.21
C ASN A 88 -4.44 10.32 0.39
N ALA A 89 -4.20 9.32 1.23
CA ALA A 89 -5.02 8.13 1.30
C ALA A 89 -5.16 7.53 2.71
N VAL A 90 -6.16 6.67 2.85
CA VAL A 90 -6.28 5.67 3.93
C VAL A 90 -6.00 4.31 3.31
N LEU A 91 -4.99 3.61 3.84
CA LEU A 91 -4.58 2.27 3.42
C LEU A 91 -5.62 1.20 3.83
N PRO A 92 -5.57 -0.02 3.26
CA PRO A 92 -4.74 -0.45 2.13
C PRO A 92 -5.17 0.16 0.78
N CYS A 93 -4.43 -0.14 -0.28
CA CYS A 93 -4.76 0.23 -1.66
C CYS A 93 -4.66 -0.96 -2.60
N VAL A 94 -5.60 -1.04 -3.56
CA VAL A 94 -5.49 -1.89 -4.73
C VAL A 94 -4.74 -1.11 -5.80
N ILE A 95 -3.70 -1.73 -6.37
CA ILE A 95 -2.98 -1.21 -7.52
C ILE A 95 -3.46 -1.99 -8.74
N THR A 96 -3.91 -1.30 -9.79
CA THR A 96 -4.29 -1.89 -11.07
C THR A 96 -3.37 -1.36 -12.15
N VAL A 97 -2.72 -2.24 -12.88
CA VAL A 97 -1.89 -1.89 -14.04
C VAL A 97 -2.52 -2.47 -15.30
N ALA A 98 -2.90 -1.61 -16.23
CA ALA A 98 -3.52 -1.99 -17.49
C ALA A 98 -2.58 -1.73 -18.68
N SER A 99 -2.41 -2.74 -19.54
CA SER A 99 -1.61 -2.66 -20.77
C SER A 99 -2.15 -3.62 -21.83
N GLY A 100 -2.25 -3.16 -23.08
CA GLY A 100 -2.57 -4.04 -24.22
C GLY A 100 -3.89 -4.83 -24.14
N GLY A 101 -4.85 -4.39 -23.33
CA GLY A 101 -6.13 -5.08 -23.10
C GLY A 101 -6.14 -6.07 -21.93
N ALA A 102 -5.01 -6.23 -21.22
CA ALA A 102 -4.92 -7.00 -19.99
C ALA A 102 -4.72 -6.08 -18.77
N SER A 103 -5.14 -6.56 -17.60
CA SER A 103 -4.96 -5.87 -16.32
C SER A 103 -4.40 -6.82 -15.29
N LEU A 104 -3.33 -6.39 -14.62
CA LEU A 104 -2.79 -7.03 -13.43
C LEU A 104 -3.12 -6.19 -12.20
N HIS A 105 -3.28 -6.87 -11.07
CA HIS A 105 -3.61 -6.28 -9.81
C HIS A 105 -2.57 -6.62 -8.75
N SER A 106 -2.45 -5.70 -7.80
CA SER A 106 -1.59 -5.83 -6.64
C SER A 106 -2.21 -5.10 -5.45
N LEU A 107 -1.51 -5.16 -4.31
CA LEU A 107 -1.98 -4.68 -3.03
C LEU A 107 -0.87 -3.91 -2.32
N ALA A 108 -1.15 -2.69 -1.89
CA ALA A 108 -0.32 -1.92 -0.97
C ALA A 108 -0.97 -1.81 0.40
N TYR A 109 -0.40 -2.44 1.42
CA TYR A 109 -0.86 -2.32 2.81
C TYR A 109 -0.10 -1.26 3.61
N ALA A 110 0.94 -0.65 3.02
CA ALA A 110 1.77 0.40 3.60
C ALA A 110 2.27 1.35 2.49
N GLY A 111 3.01 2.40 2.85
CA GLY A 111 3.88 3.11 1.89
C GLY A 111 5.12 2.28 1.54
N GLY A 112 5.71 2.52 0.37
CA GLY A 112 6.92 1.84 -0.09
C GLY A 112 6.77 1.15 -1.44
N THR A 113 7.49 0.05 -1.62
CA THR A 113 7.50 -0.71 -2.88
C THR A 113 6.48 -1.83 -2.85
N PHE A 114 5.61 -1.85 -3.87
CA PHE A 114 4.61 -2.88 -4.13
C PHE A 114 4.61 -3.12 -5.63
N ASN A 115 5.08 -4.27 -6.09
CA ASN A 115 5.18 -4.61 -7.51
C ASN A 115 3.82 -5.05 -8.07
N THR A 116 3.67 -5.05 -9.38
CA THR A 116 2.47 -5.60 -10.05
C THR A 116 2.90 -6.63 -11.09
N THR A 117 2.75 -7.92 -10.76
CA THR A 117 3.22 -9.05 -11.57
C THR A 117 2.18 -10.18 -11.58
N PRO A 118 2.34 -11.21 -12.41
CA PRO A 118 1.48 -12.40 -12.35
C PRO A 118 1.45 -13.07 -10.97
N GLU A 119 2.53 -13.00 -10.19
CA GLU A 119 2.56 -13.53 -8.83
C GLU A 119 1.68 -12.72 -7.87
N THR A 120 1.63 -11.39 -8.01
CA THR A 120 0.74 -10.54 -7.20
C THR A 120 -0.73 -10.76 -7.55
N GLU A 121 -1.03 -11.02 -8.83
CA GLU A 121 -2.37 -11.42 -9.27
C GLU A 121 -2.78 -12.75 -8.61
N LEU A 122 -1.89 -13.76 -8.62
CA LEU A 122 -2.14 -15.05 -7.97
C LEU A 122 -2.27 -14.95 -6.45
N MET A 123 -1.56 -14.02 -5.81
CA MET A 123 -1.76 -13.71 -4.39
C MET A 123 -3.16 -13.18 -4.12
N LEU A 124 -3.69 -12.30 -4.98
CA LEU A 124 -5.05 -11.80 -4.85
C LEU A 124 -6.09 -12.88 -5.14
N VAL A 125 -5.83 -13.81 -6.07
CA VAL A 125 -6.67 -15.01 -6.28
C VAL A 125 -6.74 -15.84 -5.00
N TYR A 126 -5.60 -16.09 -4.36
CA TYR A 126 -5.53 -16.85 -3.11
C TYR A 126 -6.32 -16.14 -1.99
N LEU A 127 -6.05 -14.86 -1.73
CA LEU A 127 -6.75 -14.07 -0.72
C LEU A 127 -8.26 -13.98 -0.97
N ALA A 128 -8.67 -13.79 -2.24
CA ALA A 128 -10.07 -13.77 -2.61
C ALA A 128 -10.75 -15.10 -2.26
N ALA A 129 -10.10 -16.23 -2.55
CA ALA A 129 -10.65 -17.54 -2.24
C ALA A 129 -10.71 -17.82 -0.73
N GLN A 130 -9.74 -17.34 0.06
CA GLN A 130 -9.83 -17.40 1.53
C GLN A 130 -11.05 -16.65 2.08
N LEU A 131 -11.47 -15.59 1.39
CA LEU A 131 -12.65 -14.79 1.71
C LEU A 131 -13.94 -15.32 1.06
N GLY A 132 -13.89 -16.49 0.42
CA GLY A 132 -15.05 -17.09 -0.24
C GLY A 132 -15.53 -16.33 -1.49
N THR A 133 -14.63 -15.61 -2.16
CA THR A 133 -14.92 -14.84 -3.38
C THR A 133 -13.88 -15.09 -4.49
N ASN A 134 -13.91 -14.29 -5.54
CA ASN A 134 -12.91 -14.28 -6.63
C ASN A 134 -12.27 -12.89 -6.74
N THR A 135 -11.21 -12.73 -7.53
CA THR A 135 -10.47 -11.45 -7.62
C THR A 135 -11.36 -10.25 -7.97
N ALA A 136 -12.31 -10.43 -8.91
CA ALA A 136 -13.25 -9.37 -9.27
C ALA A 136 -14.18 -9.00 -8.09
N GLY A 137 -14.64 -9.99 -7.32
CA GLY A 137 -15.43 -9.77 -6.11
C GLY A 137 -14.60 -9.15 -4.97
N LEU A 138 -13.33 -9.54 -4.82
CA LEU A 138 -12.42 -8.96 -3.84
C LEU A 138 -12.21 -7.46 -4.11
N ILE A 139 -11.87 -7.11 -5.35
CA ILE A 139 -11.61 -5.73 -5.76
C ILE A 139 -12.91 -4.92 -5.78
N GLY A 140 -14.00 -5.48 -6.32
CA GLY A 140 -15.29 -4.79 -6.42
C GLY A 140 -15.90 -4.47 -5.05
N ASN A 141 -15.67 -5.31 -4.03
CA ASN A 141 -16.17 -5.07 -2.67
C ASN A 141 -15.18 -4.30 -1.79
N PHE A 142 -13.98 -4.01 -2.27
CA PHE A 142 -12.89 -3.45 -1.48
C PHE A 142 -13.27 -2.16 -0.75
N GLN A 143 -13.87 -1.17 -1.42
CA GLN A 143 -14.16 0.14 -0.81
C GLN A 143 -15.33 0.08 0.20
N GLY A 144 -16.23 -0.90 0.08
CA GLY A 144 -17.44 -0.99 0.90
C GLY A 144 -17.41 -2.04 2.01
N ASN A 145 -16.32 -2.81 2.13
CA ASN A 145 -16.27 -3.95 3.04
C ASN A 145 -15.08 -3.85 4.01
N ALA A 146 -15.38 -3.49 5.27
CA ALA A 146 -14.39 -3.32 6.32
C ALA A 146 -13.59 -4.60 6.63
N HIS A 147 -14.21 -5.78 6.50
CA HIS A 147 -13.51 -7.05 6.71
C HIS A 147 -12.49 -7.32 5.60
N VAL A 148 -12.85 -7.06 4.33
CA VAL A 148 -11.93 -7.14 3.20
C VAL A 148 -10.76 -6.15 3.38
N GLN A 149 -11.06 -4.91 3.76
CA GLN A 149 -10.03 -3.89 4.04
C GLN A 149 -9.10 -4.31 5.18
N GLN A 150 -9.64 -4.88 6.26
CA GLN A 150 -8.85 -5.36 7.38
C GLN A 150 -7.91 -6.51 6.97
N VAL A 151 -8.40 -7.47 6.19
CA VAL A 151 -7.60 -8.60 5.70
C VAL A 151 -6.50 -8.13 4.75
N MET A 152 -6.84 -7.30 3.77
CA MET A 152 -5.88 -6.75 2.81
C MET A 152 -4.90 -5.74 3.45
N GLY A 153 -5.27 -5.13 4.57
CA GLY A 153 -4.40 -4.24 5.34
C GLY A 153 -3.48 -4.96 6.33
N ASN A 154 -3.65 -6.27 6.53
CA ASN A 154 -2.88 -7.03 7.49
C ASN A 154 -1.60 -7.61 6.87
N ALA A 155 -0.44 -7.05 7.23
CA ALA A 155 0.86 -7.49 6.73
C ALA A 155 1.16 -8.98 6.96
N ASN A 156 0.71 -9.56 8.08
CA ASN A 156 0.93 -10.98 8.37
C ASN A 156 0.07 -11.86 7.45
N THR A 157 -1.17 -11.47 7.20
CA THR A 157 -2.05 -12.19 6.27
C THR A 157 -1.51 -12.13 4.84
N VAL A 158 -1.05 -10.95 4.40
CA VAL A 158 -0.43 -10.78 3.08
C VAL A 158 0.88 -11.57 2.95
N GLN A 159 1.72 -11.58 4.00
CA GLN A 159 2.94 -12.38 4.00
C GLN A 159 2.65 -13.89 3.98
N ALA A 160 1.62 -14.35 4.71
CA ALA A 160 1.19 -15.74 4.68
C ALA A 160 0.68 -16.14 3.29
N ALA A 161 -0.09 -15.27 2.63
CA ALA A 161 -0.55 -15.47 1.26
C ALA A 161 0.62 -15.56 0.26
N GLN A 162 1.63 -14.68 0.34
CA GLN A 162 2.83 -14.77 -0.48
C GLN A 162 3.55 -16.13 -0.30
N SER A 163 3.75 -16.56 0.95
CA SER A 163 4.38 -17.85 1.25
C SER A 163 3.58 -19.03 0.71
N ALA A 164 2.24 -18.99 0.80
CA ALA A 164 1.36 -20.01 0.27
C ALA A 164 1.41 -20.07 -1.26
N VAL A 165 1.41 -18.91 -1.93
CA VAL A 165 1.55 -18.81 -3.39
C VAL A 165 2.86 -19.45 -3.85
N VAL A 166 3.97 -19.02 -3.24
CA VAL A 166 5.31 -19.55 -3.55
C VAL A 166 5.35 -21.06 -3.37
N THR A 167 4.88 -21.57 -2.23
CA THR A 167 4.89 -23.00 -1.93
C THR A 167 4.07 -23.80 -2.95
N ASN A 168 2.85 -23.37 -3.27
CA ASN A 168 1.99 -24.06 -4.22
C ASN A 168 2.58 -24.05 -5.64
N LEU A 169 3.15 -22.92 -6.08
CA LEU A 169 3.78 -22.81 -7.39
C LEU A 169 5.02 -23.69 -7.50
N GLN A 170 5.92 -23.63 -6.50
CA GLN A 170 7.13 -24.47 -6.49
C GLN A 170 6.78 -25.96 -6.55
N GLN A 171 5.78 -26.41 -5.78
CA GLN A 171 5.35 -27.81 -5.78
C GLN A 171 4.69 -28.21 -7.10
N ARG A 172 3.76 -27.41 -7.62
CA ARG A 172 2.99 -27.78 -8.81
C ARG A 172 3.81 -27.73 -10.10
N TYR A 173 4.74 -26.78 -10.19
CA TYR A 173 5.51 -26.50 -11.40
C TYR A 173 6.97 -26.97 -11.32
N SER A 174 7.38 -27.55 -10.18
CA SER A 174 8.75 -28.03 -9.95
C SER A 174 9.81 -26.94 -10.18
N VAL A 175 9.49 -25.70 -9.80
CA VAL A 175 10.37 -24.53 -9.87
C VAL A 175 10.94 -24.18 -8.50
N THR A 176 12.04 -23.42 -8.47
CA THR A 176 12.55 -22.82 -7.24
C THR A 176 12.51 -21.31 -7.40
N LEU A 177 11.70 -20.65 -6.57
CA LEU A 177 11.58 -19.20 -6.56
C LEU A 177 12.58 -18.64 -5.55
N SER A 178 13.38 -17.69 -6.00
CA SER A 178 14.47 -17.07 -5.24
C SER A 178 13.99 -15.97 -4.32
N THR A 179 12.82 -15.37 -4.60
CA THR A 179 12.31 -14.18 -3.92
C THR A 179 10.90 -14.41 -3.37
N PRO A 180 10.75 -15.01 -2.18
CA PRO A 180 9.43 -15.30 -1.61
C PRO A 180 8.58 -14.06 -1.30
N ALA A 181 9.22 -12.91 -1.07
CA ALA A 181 8.57 -11.62 -0.82
C ALA A 181 8.39 -10.80 -2.13
N PHE A 182 7.85 -11.43 -3.17
CA PHE A 182 7.73 -10.86 -4.51
C PHE A 182 6.87 -9.57 -4.56
N LEU A 183 5.95 -9.39 -3.61
CA LEU A 183 5.10 -8.20 -3.54
C LEU A 183 5.92 -6.95 -3.27
N THR A 184 6.85 -6.99 -2.31
CA THR A 184 7.52 -5.80 -1.77
C THR A 184 8.99 -5.69 -2.13
N THR A 185 9.61 -6.75 -2.65
CA THR A 185 11.02 -6.75 -3.04
C THR A 185 11.23 -5.90 -4.30
N PRO A 186 11.97 -4.78 -4.23
CA PRO A 186 12.26 -4.00 -5.42
C PRO A 186 13.04 -4.83 -6.44
N PHE A 187 12.67 -4.73 -7.71
CA PHE A 187 13.41 -5.39 -8.78
C PHE A 187 13.41 -4.57 -10.07
N VAL A 188 14.35 -4.91 -10.94
CA VAL A 188 14.50 -4.34 -12.28
C VAL A 188 14.35 -5.48 -13.28
N VAL A 189 13.56 -5.28 -14.33
CA VAL A 189 13.37 -6.27 -15.39
C VAL A 189 14.73 -6.61 -16.04
N GLY A 190 14.95 -7.89 -16.29
CA GLY A 190 16.19 -8.46 -16.81
C GLY A 190 17.28 -8.69 -15.77
N GLN A 191 17.01 -8.50 -14.46
CA GLN A 191 17.96 -8.79 -13.37
C GLN A 191 17.56 -10.03 -12.56
N PRO A 192 18.52 -10.70 -11.90
CA PRO A 192 18.22 -11.77 -10.96
C PRO A 192 17.27 -11.34 -9.84
N GLY A 193 16.49 -12.30 -9.32
CA GLY A 193 15.46 -12.08 -8.29
C GLY A 193 14.06 -12.31 -8.86
N VAL A 194 13.12 -11.43 -8.52
CA VAL A 194 11.70 -11.53 -8.94
C VAL A 194 11.56 -11.77 -10.45
N ASP A 195 12.31 -11.07 -11.29
CA ASP A 195 12.19 -11.23 -12.76
C ASP A 195 12.64 -12.62 -13.24
N SER A 196 13.69 -13.19 -12.63
CA SER A 196 14.10 -14.58 -12.92
C SER A 196 13.08 -15.60 -12.43
N ASP A 197 12.37 -15.30 -11.35
CA ASP A 197 11.26 -16.12 -10.85
C ASP A 197 10.07 -16.08 -11.82
N LEU A 198 9.72 -14.90 -12.35
CA LEU A 198 8.71 -14.74 -13.41
C LEU A 198 9.09 -15.52 -14.68
N ASP A 199 10.35 -15.44 -15.11
CA ASP A 199 10.87 -16.21 -16.25
C ASP A 199 10.75 -17.73 -16.02
N ALA A 200 11.06 -18.20 -14.81
CA ALA A 200 10.95 -19.61 -14.46
C ALA A 200 9.49 -20.08 -14.46
N LEU A 201 8.57 -19.26 -13.92
CA LEU A 201 7.13 -19.53 -13.92
C LEU A 201 6.55 -19.55 -15.34
N ALA A 202 6.94 -18.60 -16.20
CA ALA A 202 6.53 -18.59 -17.60
C ALA A 202 7.03 -19.83 -18.35
N LYS A 203 8.31 -20.19 -18.19
CA LYS A 203 8.88 -21.43 -18.78
C LYS A 203 8.19 -22.70 -18.30
N ALA A 204 7.72 -22.72 -17.05
CA ALA A 204 7.00 -23.86 -16.49
C ALA A 204 5.50 -23.88 -16.85
N GLY A 205 4.97 -22.84 -17.50
CA GLY A 205 3.56 -22.74 -17.88
C GLY A 205 2.63 -22.28 -16.76
N ALA A 206 3.15 -21.58 -15.75
CA ALA A 206 2.33 -20.90 -14.73
C ALA A 206 1.87 -19.51 -15.18
N ILE A 207 2.52 -18.95 -16.20
CA ILE A 207 2.18 -17.69 -16.86
C ILE A 207 1.96 -18.00 -18.34
N ASP A 208 0.85 -17.51 -18.90
CA ASP A 208 0.46 -17.72 -20.29
C ASP A 208 1.27 -16.83 -21.26
N SER A 209 1.04 -17.01 -22.56
CA SER A 209 1.73 -16.23 -23.60
C SER A 209 1.40 -14.73 -23.61
N ASN A 210 0.33 -14.31 -22.93
CA ASN A 210 -0.05 -12.91 -22.79
C ASN A 210 0.56 -12.28 -21.54
N GLY A 211 1.34 -13.04 -20.77
CA GLY A 211 1.92 -12.57 -19.51
C GLY A 211 0.92 -12.60 -18.35
N MET A 212 -0.22 -13.27 -18.48
CA MET A 212 -1.21 -13.42 -17.42
C MET A 212 -1.03 -14.77 -16.71
N PRO A 213 -1.47 -14.93 -15.45
CA PRO A 213 -1.44 -16.25 -14.81
C PRO A 213 -2.23 -17.28 -15.63
N ASP A 214 -1.63 -18.46 -15.85
CA ASP A 214 -2.29 -19.56 -16.55
C ASP A 214 -3.54 -20.03 -15.78
N PRO A 215 -4.64 -20.43 -16.46
CA PRO A 215 -5.85 -20.90 -15.79
C PRO A 215 -5.62 -22.03 -14.79
N ALA A 216 -4.64 -22.91 -15.00
CA ALA A 216 -4.28 -23.96 -14.04
C ALA A 216 -3.62 -23.38 -12.78
N ALA A 217 -2.80 -22.33 -12.91
CA ALA A 217 -2.22 -21.62 -11.77
C ALA A 217 -3.30 -20.89 -10.97
N ILE A 218 -4.24 -20.23 -11.65
CA ILE A 218 -5.40 -19.58 -11.02
C ILE A 218 -6.22 -20.61 -10.25
N SER A 219 -6.56 -21.74 -10.89
CA SER A 219 -7.34 -22.80 -10.25
C SER A 219 -6.63 -23.41 -9.04
N LEU A 220 -5.32 -23.63 -9.14
CA LEU A 220 -4.50 -24.13 -8.02
C LEU A 220 -4.60 -23.18 -6.81
N LEU A 221 -4.38 -21.89 -7.04
CA LEU A 221 -4.31 -20.88 -5.98
C LEU A 221 -5.69 -20.60 -5.39
N ALA A 222 -6.74 -20.62 -6.21
CA ALA A 222 -8.12 -20.53 -5.73
C ALA A 222 -8.49 -21.73 -4.83
N GLN A 223 -8.14 -22.95 -5.22
CA GLN A 223 -8.38 -24.14 -4.39
C GLN A 223 -7.57 -24.10 -3.09
N ALA A 224 -6.30 -23.71 -3.17
CA ALA A 224 -5.43 -23.58 -2.00
C ALA A 224 -5.97 -22.53 -1.01
N GLY A 225 -6.44 -21.38 -1.50
CA GLY A 225 -7.05 -20.33 -0.67
C GLY A 225 -8.37 -20.77 -0.04
N ALA A 226 -9.25 -21.40 -0.82
CA ALA A 226 -10.52 -21.92 -0.30
C ALA A 226 -10.34 -23.00 0.79
N GLY A 227 -9.21 -23.72 0.77
CA GLY A 227 -8.82 -24.67 1.83
C GLY A 227 -8.35 -24.02 3.13
N HIS A 228 -8.14 -22.69 3.16
CA HIS A 228 -7.62 -21.93 4.30
C HIS A 228 -8.43 -20.65 4.53
N PRO A 229 -9.73 -20.74 4.88
CA PRO A 229 -10.59 -19.57 5.05
C PRO A 229 -10.13 -18.66 6.21
N LEU A 230 -10.45 -17.36 6.09
CA LEU A 230 -10.16 -16.31 7.08
C LEU A 230 -11.37 -15.93 7.95
#